data_AF-W1I6D7-F1
#
_entry.id   AF-W1I6D7-F1
#
_cell.length_a   1.000
_cell.length_b   1.000
_cell.length_c   1.000
_cell.angle_alpha   90.00
_cell.angle_beta   90.00
_cell.angle_gamma   90.00
#
_symmetry.space_group_name_H-M   'P 1'
#
loop_
_entity.id
_entity.type
_entity.pdbx_description
1 polymer ?
#
loop_
_entity_poly.entity_id
_entity_poly.type
_entity_poly.pdbx_seq_one_letter_code
_entity_poly.pdbx_strand_id
1 'polypeptide(L)'
;MSAERKNKLSEVMLLAWQFVKRNGLNMAEALKRAWVNVKLKGFMKMGIIKFWFTKVDGSIREAYGTLANYLTPQTKGTSRKTNDTLQVYYDAEKCEWRSFKKANLIKYSLSY
;
A
#
# COMPACT_ATOMS: atom_id res chain seq x y z
N MET A 1 20.26 -10.72 8.76
CA MET A 1 20.21 -10.37 7.32
C MET A 1 19.55 -11.41 6.40
N SER A 2 19.71 -12.73 6.59
CA SER A 2 19.12 -13.73 5.66
C SER A 2 17.59 -13.89 5.81
N ALA A 3 17.07 -13.86 7.04
CA ALA A 3 15.65 -14.08 7.32
C ALA A 3 14.73 -12.93 6.85
N GLU A 4 15.13 -11.66 7.04
CA GLU A 4 14.33 -10.50 6.59
C GLU A 4 14.13 -10.46 5.08
N ARG A 5 15.16 -10.84 4.30
CA ARG A 5 15.05 -10.93 2.85
C ARG A 5 14.07 -12.03 2.42
N LYS A 6 14.12 -13.20 3.07
CA LYS A 6 13.18 -14.31 2.83
C LYS A 6 11.74 -13.91 3.16
N ASN A 7 11.53 -13.21 4.26
CA ASN A 7 10.22 -12.72 4.67
C ASN A 7 9.65 -11.71 3.67
N LYS A 8 10.48 -10.80 3.14
CA LYS A 8 10.06 -9.81 2.14
C LYS A 8 9.69 -10.44 0.80
N LEU A 9 10.46 -11.43 0.35
CA LEU A 9 10.14 -12.21 -0.86
C LEU A 9 8.81 -12.96 -0.70
N SER A 10 8.60 -13.58 0.46
CA SER A 10 7.33 -14.25 0.78
C SER A 10 6.14 -13.27 0.75
N GLU A 11 6.27 -12.09 1.37
CA GLU A 11 5.22 -11.04 1.36
C GLU A 11 4.88 -10.60 -0.07
N VAL A 12 5.89 -10.37 -0.91
CA VAL A 12 5.69 -9.99 -2.32
C VAL A 12 4.99 -11.10 -3.10
N MET A 13 5.43 -12.36 -2.95
CA MET A 13 4.86 -13.49 -3.67
C MET A 13 3.40 -13.73 -3.29
N LEU A 14 3.08 -13.68 -1.99
CA LEU A 14 1.71 -13.81 -1.50
C LEU A 14 0.82 -12.69 -2.05
N LEU A 15 1.31 -11.45 -2.05
CA LEU A 15 0.57 -10.31 -2.58
C LEU A 15 0.36 -10.41 -4.10
N ALA A 16 1.39 -10.83 -4.84
CA ALA A 16 1.28 -11.07 -6.28
C ALA A 16 0.27 -12.18 -6.57
N TRP A 17 0.28 -13.28 -5.82
CA TRP A 17 -0.70 -14.36 -5.97
C TRP A 17 -2.13 -13.90 -5.72
N GLN A 18 -2.34 -13.03 -4.72
CA GLN A 18 -3.65 -12.42 -4.49
C GLN A 18 -4.12 -11.59 -5.69
N PHE A 19 -3.22 -10.84 -6.33
CA PHE A 19 -3.52 -10.08 -7.54
C PHE A 19 -3.86 -10.97 -8.73
N VAL A 20 -3.15 -12.08 -8.94
CA VAL A 20 -3.49 -13.06 -9.97
C VAL A 20 -4.89 -13.63 -9.73
N LYS A 21 -5.14 -14.13 -8.51
CA LYS A 21 -6.39 -14.83 -8.18
C LYS A 21 -7.62 -13.92 -8.17
N ARG A 22 -7.51 -12.67 -7.71
CA ARG A 22 -8.66 -11.76 -7.54
C ARG A 22 -8.84 -10.75 -8.66
N ASN A 23 -7.76 -10.33 -9.29
CA ASN A 23 -7.79 -9.26 -10.29
C ASN A 23 -7.52 -9.77 -11.72
N GLY A 24 -7.17 -11.05 -11.90
CA GLY A 24 -6.88 -11.63 -13.22
C GLY A 24 -5.60 -11.10 -13.87
N LEU A 25 -4.69 -10.54 -13.07
CA LEU A 25 -3.42 -10.00 -13.57
C LEU A 25 -2.48 -11.14 -13.99
N ASN A 26 -1.69 -10.90 -15.04
CA ASN A 26 -0.57 -11.79 -15.34
C ASN A 26 0.44 -11.75 -14.18
N MET A 27 1.09 -12.87 -13.88
CA MET A 27 2.07 -13.00 -12.80
C MET A 27 3.18 -11.94 -12.87
N ALA A 28 3.68 -11.63 -14.07
CA ALA A 28 4.71 -10.61 -14.25
C ALA A 28 4.23 -9.20 -13.83
N GLU A 29 2.99 -8.85 -14.16
CA GLU A 29 2.38 -7.57 -13.78
C GLU A 29 2.03 -7.52 -12.29
N ALA A 30 1.51 -8.63 -11.78
CA ALA A 30 1.21 -8.82 -10.36
C ALA A 30 2.46 -8.64 -9.50
N LEU A 31 3.59 -9.22 -9.91
CA LEU A 31 4.87 -9.06 -9.22
C LEU A 31 5.36 -7.61 -9.22
N LYS A 32 5.29 -6.92 -10.38
CA LYS A 32 5.64 -5.50 -10.47
C LYS A 32 4.80 -4.67 -9.48
N ARG A 33 3.48 -4.85 -9.49
CA ARG A 33 2.57 -4.14 -8.56
C ARG A 33 2.83 -4.50 -7.10
N ALA A 34 3.11 -5.77 -6.80
CA ALA A 34 3.38 -6.21 -5.44
C ALA A 34 4.66 -5.57 -4.88
N TRP A 35 5.73 -5.49 -5.67
CA TRP A 35 6.95 -4.81 -5.27
C TRP A 35 6.72 -3.32 -5.00
N VAL A 36 5.96 -2.63 -5.85
CA VAL A 36 5.63 -1.20 -5.65
C VAL A 36 4.85 -1.01 -4.35
N ASN A 37 3.88 -1.87 -4.04
CA ASN A 37 3.11 -1.82 -2.80
C ASN A 37 3.99 -2.04 -1.55
N VAL A 38 4.86 -3.07 -1.57
CA VAL A 38 5.75 -3.36 -0.44
C VAL A 38 6.73 -2.22 -0.20
N LYS A 39 7.28 -1.63 -1.27
CA LYS A 39 8.14 -0.45 -1.17
C LYS A 39 7.38 0.74 -0.59
N LEU A 40 6.22 1.10 -1.16
CA LEU A 40 5.38 2.20 -0.69
C LEU A 40 5.03 2.04 0.80
N LYS A 41 4.67 0.85 1.25
CA LYS A 41 4.37 0.58 2.67
C LYS A 41 5.57 0.81 3.59
N GLY A 42 6.78 0.40 3.18
CA GLY A 42 8.00 0.67 3.94
C GLY A 42 8.29 2.16 4.05
N PHE A 43 8.10 2.85 2.93
CA PHE A 43 8.24 4.29 2.76
C PHE A 43 7.24 5.09 3.61
N MET A 44 5.95 4.74 3.61
CA MET A 44 4.92 5.39 4.44
C MET A 44 5.18 5.26 5.94
N LYS A 45 5.85 4.20 6.39
CA LYS A 45 6.23 4.05 7.81
C LYS A 45 7.32 5.04 8.23
N MET A 46 8.13 5.52 7.29
CA MET A 46 9.22 6.46 7.55
C MET A 46 8.71 7.90 7.59
N GLY A 47 7.76 8.27 6.72
CA GLY A 47 7.25 9.64 6.63
C GLY A 47 6.03 9.78 5.71
N ILE A 48 5.79 11.00 5.23
CA ILE A 48 4.71 11.33 4.27
C ILE A 48 5.23 11.13 2.87
N ILE A 49 4.50 10.38 2.06
CA ILE A 49 4.88 10.08 0.68
C ILE A 49 3.71 10.29 -0.27
N LYS A 50 4.06 10.87 -1.43
CA LYS A 50 3.14 11.11 -2.54
C LYS A 50 2.97 9.83 -3.36
N PHE A 51 1.73 9.43 -3.62
CA PHE A 51 1.44 8.30 -4.51
C PHE A 51 0.15 8.50 -5.28
N TRP A 52 0.01 7.70 -6.34
CA TRP A 52 -1.14 7.73 -7.23
C TRP A 52 -1.76 6.35 -7.37
N PHE A 53 -3.09 6.30 -7.35
CA PHE A 53 -3.86 5.07 -7.57
C PHE A 53 -5.11 5.31 -8.40
N THR A 54 -5.57 4.28 -9.09
CA THR A 54 -6.83 4.34 -9.86
C THR A 54 -8.01 4.05 -8.94
N LYS A 55 -9.04 4.88 -8.98
CA LYS A 55 -10.32 4.63 -8.32
C LYS A 55 -11.17 3.62 -9.10
N VAL A 56 -12.32 3.25 -8.52
CA VAL A 56 -13.30 2.37 -9.18
C VAL A 56 -13.94 3.03 -10.40
N ASP A 57 -14.09 4.37 -10.37
CA ASP A 57 -14.59 5.18 -11.49
C ASP A 57 -13.56 5.36 -12.63
N GLY A 58 -12.35 4.79 -12.51
CA GLY A 58 -11.26 4.93 -13.48
C GLY A 58 -10.42 6.19 -13.31
N SER A 59 -10.82 7.14 -12.46
CA SER A 59 -10.04 8.36 -12.22
C SER A 59 -8.75 8.06 -11.46
N ILE A 60 -7.69 8.81 -11.75
CA ILE A 60 -6.43 8.74 -10.99
C ILE A 60 -6.54 9.71 -9.81
N ARG A 61 -6.30 9.19 -8.60
CA ARG A 61 -6.20 10.02 -7.40
C ARG A 61 -4.75 10.15 -6.98
N GLU A 62 -4.35 11.39 -6.74
CA GLU A 62 -3.16 11.76 -6.01
C GLU A 62 -3.45 11.74 -4.50
N ALA A 63 -2.53 11.18 -3.71
CA ALA A 63 -2.65 11.15 -2.26
C ALA A 63 -1.28 11.31 -1.59
N TYR A 64 -1.30 11.94 -0.43
CA TYR A 64 -0.13 12.13 0.43
C TYR A 64 -0.36 11.35 1.71
N GLY A 65 0.22 10.15 1.79
CA GLY A 65 -0.09 9.22 2.85
C GLY A 65 1.10 8.92 3.76
N THR A 66 0.78 8.64 5.02
CA THR A 66 1.75 8.17 6.01
C THR A 66 1.17 7.04 6.87
N LEU A 67 2.07 6.24 7.42
CA LEU A 67 1.86 5.24 8.46
C LEU A 67 2.81 5.46 9.65
N ALA A 68 3.44 6.63 9.71
CA ALA A 68 4.36 6.97 10.77
C ALA A 68 3.59 7.27 12.06
N ASN A 69 3.91 6.57 13.14
CA ASN A 69 3.22 6.70 14.43
C ASN A 69 3.27 8.12 15.00
N TYR A 70 4.30 8.91 14.66
CA TYR A 70 4.46 10.29 15.15
C TYR A 70 3.64 11.32 14.37
N LEU A 71 3.10 10.97 13.19
CA LEU A 71 2.26 11.85 12.35
C LEU A 71 0.79 11.41 12.33
N THR A 72 0.50 10.24 12.87
CA THR A 72 -0.85 9.65 12.83
C THR A 72 -1.53 9.76 14.18
N PRO A 73 -2.84 10.06 14.23
CA PRO A 73 -3.57 10.12 15.48
C PRO A 73 -3.61 8.73 16.13
N GLN A 74 -3.56 8.68 17.48
CA GLN A 74 -3.67 7.42 18.21
C GLN A 74 -5.00 6.73 17.90
N THR A 75 -4.94 5.62 17.17
CA THR A 75 -6.10 4.75 16.95
C THR A 75 -6.32 3.87 18.18
N LYS A 76 -7.50 3.94 18.78
CA LYS A 76 -7.96 2.92 19.74
C LYS A 76 -7.97 1.58 19.01
N GLY A 77 -7.31 0.57 19.56
CA GLY A 77 -7.04 -0.72 18.91
C GLY A 77 -8.23 -1.23 18.10
N THR A 78 -8.01 -1.57 16.82
CA THR A 78 -9.09 -1.98 15.93
C THR A 78 -9.43 -3.46 16.19
N SER A 79 -10.63 -3.72 16.71
CA SER A 79 -11.19 -5.07 16.88
C SER A 79 -11.62 -5.73 15.56
N ARG A 80 -11.53 -4.99 14.44
CA ARG A 80 -11.91 -5.44 13.10
C ARG A 80 -10.69 -5.97 12.33
N LYS A 81 -10.82 -7.18 11.79
CA LYS A 81 -9.82 -7.77 10.89
C LYS A 81 -9.57 -6.83 9.71
N THR A 82 -8.31 -6.46 9.49
CA THR A 82 -7.91 -5.65 8.35
C THR A 82 -8.13 -6.43 7.05
N ASN A 83 -8.69 -5.78 6.05
CA ASN A 83 -8.91 -6.41 4.75
C ASN A 83 -7.58 -6.49 4.00
N ASP A 84 -7.12 -7.71 3.72
CA ASP A 84 -5.82 -7.96 3.08
C ASP A 84 -5.67 -7.31 1.70
N THR A 85 -6.76 -7.01 1.00
CA THR A 85 -6.72 -6.37 -0.33
C THR A 85 -6.61 -4.85 -0.28
N LEU A 86 -6.91 -4.25 0.87
CA LEU A 86 -6.89 -2.81 1.06
C LEU A 86 -5.58 -2.41 1.74
N GLN A 87 -5.00 -1.32 1.28
CA GLN A 87 -3.94 -0.63 1.98
C GLN A 87 -4.56 0.58 2.66
N VAL A 88 -4.56 0.57 3.99
CA VAL A 88 -4.95 1.72 4.82
C VAL A 88 -3.75 2.68 4.91
N TYR A 89 -4.03 3.96 4.89
CA TYR A 89 -3.06 5.03 5.09
C TYR A 89 -3.74 6.24 5.75
N TYR A 90 -2.95 7.05 6.45
CA TYR A 90 -3.43 8.35 6.93
C TYR A 90 -3.13 9.41 5.89
N ASP A 91 -4.16 10.11 5.41
CA ASP A 91 -4.05 11.17 4.41
C ASP A 91 -3.65 12.47 5.12
N ALA A 92 -2.43 12.95 4.87
CA ALA A 92 -1.90 14.14 5.55
C ALA A 92 -2.60 15.43 5.13
N GLU A 93 -3.10 15.53 3.90
CA GLU A 93 -3.80 16.72 3.41
C GLU A 93 -5.24 16.81 3.92
N LYS A 94 -5.87 15.65 4.10
CA LYS A 94 -7.27 15.57 4.54
C LYS A 94 -7.41 15.25 6.02
N CYS A 95 -6.30 15.00 6.69
CA CYS A 95 -6.21 14.63 8.10
C CYS A 95 -7.18 13.49 8.48
N GLU A 96 -7.32 12.49 7.62
CA GLU A 96 -8.25 11.38 7.83
C GLU A 96 -7.68 10.04 7.37
N TRP A 97 -8.16 8.96 7.99
CA TRP A 97 -7.82 7.59 7.59
C TRP A 97 -8.55 7.20 6.31
N ARG A 98 -7.78 6.79 5.30
CA ARG A 98 -8.30 6.34 4.01
C ARG A 98 -7.73 4.99 3.63
N SER A 99 -8.29 4.41 2.58
CA SER A 99 -7.76 3.17 2.02
C SER A 99 -7.90 3.13 0.50
N PHE A 100 -7.03 2.34 -0.13
CA PHE A 100 -7.09 2.03 -1.55
C PHE A 100 -6.89 0.53 -1.79
N LYS A 101 -7.38 0.01 -2.93
CA LYS A 101 -7.11 -1.37 -3.35
C LYS A 101 -5.64 -1.48 -3.74
N LYS A 102 -4.89 -2.39 -3.11
CA LYS A 102 -3.45 -2.59 -3.40
C LYS A 102 -3.17 -2.83 -4.89
N ALA A 103 -4.09 -3.50 -5.60
CA ALA A 103 -3.99 -3.77 -7.03
C ALA A 103 -4.07 -2.51 -7.92
N ASN A 104 -4.60 -1.41 -7.40
CA ASN A 104 -4.82 -0.16 -8.13
C ASN A 104 -3.67 0.85 -7.97
N LEU A 105 -2.61 0.49 -7.23
CA LEU A 105 -1.45 1.34 -7.09
C LEU A 105 -0.72 1.49 -8.43
N ILE A 106 -0.49 2.74 -8.84
CA ILE A 106 0.19 3.06 -10.09
C ILE A 106 1.67 3.30 -9.83
N LYS A 107 1.97 4.34 -9.04
CA LYS A 107 3.34 4.79 -8.75
C LYS A 107 3.38 5.61 -7.46
N TYR A 108 4.59 5.84 -6.96
CA TYR A 108 4.86 6.75 -5.85
C TYR A 108 6.03 7.67 -6.22
N SER A 109 6.10 8.83 -5.58
CA SER A 109 7.21 9.77 -5.66
C SER A 109 7.89 9.89 -4.31
N LEU A 110 9.22 9.93 -4.30
CA LEU A 110 10.03 10.10 -3.09
C LEU A 110 10.29 11.57 -2.76
N SER A 111 9.83 12.50 -3.60
CA SER A 111 9.97 13.94 -3.37
C SER A 111 8.94 14.40 -2.33
N TYR A 112 9.42 14.73 -1.12
CA TYR A 112 8.81 15.68 -0.18
C TYR A 112 9.90 16.49 0.51
#